data_AF-A0AAW6RGQ7-F1
#
_entry.id   AF-A0AAW6RGQ7-F1
#
_cell.length_a   1.000
_cell.length_b   1.000
_cell.length_c   1.000
_cell.angle_alpha   90.00
_cell.angle_beta   90.00
_cell.angle_gamma   90.00
#
_symmetry.space_group_name_H-M   'P 1'
#
loop_
_entity.id
_entity.type
_entity.pdbx_description
1 polymer ?
#
loop_
_entity_poly.entity_id
_entity_poly.type
_entity_poly.pdbx_seq_one_letter_code
_entity_poly.pdbx_strand_id
1 'polypeptide(L)'
;MQHLLPGVGWIDLLVGERLAIELDSRAHHTGEDDYESDRVRSRKLIPLGYLPMRLTYAQVFSHWETTYADIAAAVRKGYHRNRAAAGNHP
;
A
#
# COMPACT_ATOMS: atom_id res chain seq x y z
N MET A 1 -9.08 -8.41 -2.70
CA MET A 1 -8.49 -9.72 -2.36
C MET A 1 -7.23 -9.41 -1.58
N GLN A 2 -7.13 -9.90 -0.35
CA GLN A 2 -5.95 -9.66 0.49
C GLN A 2 -4.76 -10.51 0.01
N HIS A 3 -3.53 -10.01 0.23
CA HIS A 3 -2.28 -10.63 -0.20
C HIS A 3 -1.36 -10.88 0.99
N LEU A 4 -0.99 -12.15 1.24
CA LEU A 4 -0.10 -12.52 2.33
C LEU A 4 1.37 -12.39 1.92
N LEU A 5 2.12 -11.56 2.64
CA LEU A 5 3.57 -11.48 2.53
C LEU A 5 4.25 -12.15 3.73
N PRO A 6 5.07 -13.19 3.49
CA PRO A 6 5.87 -13.81 4.55
C PRO A 6 6.73 -12.77 5.29
N GLY A 7 6.66 -12.78 6.62
CA GLY A 7 7.43 -11.87 7.49
C GLY A 7 6.86 -10.45 7.64
N VAL A 8 5.78 -10.10 6.94
CA VAL A 8 5.10 -8.81 7.06
C VAL A 8 3.62 -8.96 7.46
N GLY A 9 2.87 -9.84 6.80
CA GLY A 9 1.43 -10.03 7.04
C GLY A 9 0.56 -9.78 5.81
N TRP A 10 -0.73 -9.50 6.02
CA TRP A 10 -1.78 -9.42 4.99
C TRP A 10 -2.00 -8.00 4.47
N ILE A 11 -1.65 -7.71 3.22
CA ILE A 11 -1.96 -6.44 2.54
C ILE A 11 -3.39 -6.50 1.98
N ASP A 12 -4.14 -5.40 2.02
CA ASP A 12 -5.53 -5.39 1.51
C ASP A 12 -5.60 -5.48 -0.02
N LEU A 13 -4.71 -4.79 -0.71
CA LEU A 13 -4.63 -4.79 -2.15
C LEU A 13 -3.18 -4.61 -2.64
N LEU A 14 -2.76 -5.42 -3.61
CA LEU A 14 -1.55 -5.22 -4.38
C LEU A 14 -1.91 -4.78 -5.80
N VAL A 15 -1.43 -3.61 -6.21
CA VAL A 15 -1.57 -3.10 -7.58
C VAL A 15 -0.25 -3.33 -8.32
N GLY A 16 -0.33 -4.02 -9.46
CA GLY A 16 0.85 -4.44 -10.20
C GLY A 16 1.71 -5.41 -9.39
N GLU A 17 3.00 -5.11 -9.29
CA GLU A 17 4.00 -5.96 -8.65
C GLU A 17 4.44 -5.41 -7.30
N ARG A 18 4.25 -4.11 -7.03
CA ARG A 18 4.83 -3.48 -5.83
C ARG A 18 4.01 -2.41 -5.13
N LEU A 19 2.93 -1.86 -5.69
CA LEU A 19 2.13 -0.85 -5.00
C LEU A 19 1.15 -1.53 -4.03
N ALA A 20 1.49 -1.53 -2.74
CA ALA A 20 0.69 -2.12 -1.68
C ALA A 20 -0.26 -1.07 -1.08
N ILE A 21 -1.57 -1.27 -1.21
CA ILE A 21 -2.59 -0.38 -0.64
C ILE A 21 -3.17 -1.05 0.61
N GLU A 22 -3.16 -0.31 1.72
CA GLU A 22 -3.72 -0.74 3.02
C GLU A 22 -4.83 0.21 3.45
N LEU A 23 -5.93 -0.34 3.95
CA LEU A 23 -7.10 0.41 4.38
C LEU A 23 -7.12 0.54 5.90
N ASP A 24 -6.84 1.75 6.38
CA ASP A 24 -6.81 2.06 7.80
C ASP A 24 -8.22 2.32 8.30
N SER A 25 -8.77 1.36 9.04
CA SER A 25 -9.98 1.59 9.82
C SER A 25 -9.62 2.22 11.16
N ARG A 26 -9.74 3.56 11.28
CA ARG A 26 -9.52 4.24 12.57
C ARG A 26 -10.40 3.72 13.71
N ALA A 27 -11.54 3.10 13.38
CA ALA A 27 -12.45 2.53 14.37
C ALA A 27 -11.88 1.31 15.12
N HIS A 28 -10.77 0.71 14.67
CA HIS A 28 -10.15 -0.45 15.30
C HIS A 28 -8.72 -0.22 15.84
N HIS A 29 -8.14 0.98 15.67
CA HIS A 29 -6.73 1.27 16.01
C HIS A 29 -6.59 2.44 16.99
N THR A 30 -7.27 2.40 18.13
CA THR A 30 -7.18 3.45 19.17
C THR A 30 -6.09 3.18 20.22
N GLY A 31 -5.34 2.07 20.12
CA GLY A 31 -4.19 1.77 20.97
C GLY A 31 -2.87 2.27 20.39
N GLU A 32 -1.98 2.80 21.23
CA GLU A 32 -0.64 3.25 20.85
C GLU A 32 0.22 2.08 20.28
N ASP A 33 0.02 0.87 20.80
CA ASP A 33 0.68 -0.35 20.33
C ASP A 33 0.27 -0.75 18.90
N ASP A 34 -1.01 -0.58 18.55
CA ASP A 34 -1.52 -0.88 17.20
C ASP A 34 -0.97 0.12 16.18
N TYR A 35 -0.82 1.39 16.58
CA TYR A 35 -0.25 2.43 15.75
C TYR A 35 1.23 2.16 15.41
N GLU A 36 2.03 1.75 16.40
CA GLU A 36 3.44 1.43 16.17
C GLU A 36 3.63 0.13 15.36
N SER A 37 2.82 -0.89 15.64
CA SER A 37 2.83 -2.15 14.86
C SER A 37 2.57 -1.91 13.37
N ASP A 38 1.58 -1.07 13.04
CA ASP A 38 1.26 -0.70 11.67
C ASP A 38 2.41 0.02 10.96
N ARG A 39 3.08 0.94 11.66
CA ARG A 39 4.24 1.67 11.11
C ARG A 39 5.42 0.74 10.89
N VAL A 40 5.68 -0.17 11.83
CA VAL A 40 6.73 -1.20 11.70
C VAL A 40 6.45 -2.07 10.48
N ARG A 41 5.20 -2.48 10.28
CA ARG A 41 4.78 -3.30 9.15
C ARG A 41 4.97 -2.56 7.82
N SER A 42 4.46 -1.33 7.71
CA SER A 42 4.64 -0.47 6.53
C SER A 42 6.13 -0.27 6.20
N ARG A 43 6.98 -0.08 7.22
CA ARG A 43 8.43 0.05 7.04
C ARG A 43 9.08 -1.23 6.51
N LYS A 44 8.61 -2.41 6.89
CA LYS A 44 9.14 -3.71 6.40
C LYS A 44 8.81 -3.98 4.93
N LEU A 45 7.77 -3.35 4.38
CA LEU A 45 7.43 -3.48 2.95
C LEU A 45 8.48 -2.85 2.03
N ILE A 46 9.08 -1.73 2.44
CA ILE A 46 10.07 -0.98 1.66
C ILE A 46 11.30 -1.83 1.28
N PRO A 47 12.03 -2.47 2.22
CA PRO A 47 13.21 -3.28 1.87
C PRO A 47 12.85 -4.54 1.06
N LEU A 48 11.58 -4.98 1.09
CA LEU A 48 11.07 -6.06 0.25
C LEU A 48 10.69 -5.61 -1.17
N GLY A 49 10.91 -4.32 -1.50
CA GLY A 49 10.64 -3.77 -2.81
C GLY A 49 9.22 -3.22 -2.98
N TYR A 50 8.35 -3.31 -1.99
CA TYR A 50 6.99 -2.77 -2.05
C TYR A 50 6.97 -1.26 -1.77
N LEU A 51 5.92 -0.60 -2.26
CA LEU A 51 5.59 0.79 -2.00
C LEU A 51 4.23 0.84 -1.28
N PRO A 52 4.20 1.07 0.04
CA PRO A 52 2.96 1.17 0.79
C PRO A 52 2.24 2.51 0.56
N MET A 53 0.92 2.45 0.38
CA MET A 53 -0.01 3.57 0.34
C MET A 53 -1.15 3.27 1.31
N ARG A 54 -1.15 3.94 2.47
CA ARG A 54 -2.20 3.77 3.49
C ARG A 54 -3.33 4.76 3.24
N LEU A 55 -4.56 4.27 3.29
CA LEU A 55 -5.77 5.05 3.07
C LEU A 55 -6.70 4.91 4.27
N THR A 56 -7.05 6.02 4.89
CA THR A 56 -8.04 6.05 5.95
C THR A 56 -9.45 5.79 5.42
N TYR A 57 -10.34 5.33 6.30
CA TYR A 57 -11.77 5.25 6.02
C TYR A 57 -12.33 6.54 5.37
N ALA A 58 -12.01 7.71 5.92
CA ALA A 58 -12.50 8.98 5.39
C ALA A 58 -11.96 9.28 3.98
N GLN A 59 -10.73 8.89 3.67
CA GLN A 59 -10.19 9.04 2.31
C GLN A 59 -10.97 8.20 1.29
N VAL A 60 -11.31 6.97 1.65
CA VAL A 60 -12.06 6.08 0.75
C VAL A 60 -13.53 6.51 0.61
N PHE A 61 -14.20 6.79 1.72
CA PHE A 61 -15.66 6.99 1.72
C PHE A 61 -16.07 8.46 1.56
N SER A 62 -15.30 9.40 2.11
CA SER A 62 -15.65 10.83 2.09
C SER A 62 -14.85 11.63 1.05
N HIS A 63 -13.65 11.19 0.70
CA HIS A 63 -12.75 11.91 -0.20
C HIS A 63 -12.29 11.05 -1.39
N TRP A 64 -13.22 10.29 -1.95
CA TRP A 64 -12.90 9.30 -2.99
C TRP A 64 -12.23 9.93 -4.21
N GLU A 65 -12.75 11.05 -4.72
CA GLU A 65 -12.22 11.68 -5.95
C GLU A 65 -10.73 12.05 -5.83
N THR A 66 -10.33 12.67 -4.72
CA THR A 66 -8.92 13.03 -4.47
C THR A 66 -8.06 11.79 -4.23
N THR A 67 -8.57 10.85 -3.44
CA THR A 67 -7.87 9.58 -3.15
C THR A 67 -7.63 8.76 -4.43
N TYR A 68 -8.63 8.66 -5.29
CA TYR A 68 -8.51 8.00 -6.58
C TYR A 68 -7.53 8.74 -7.49
N ALA A 69 -7.54 10.08 -7.52
CA ALA A 69 -6.60 10.85 -8.32
C ALA A 69 -5.14 10.55 -7.93
N ASP A 70 -4.85 10.43 -6.63
CA ASP A 70 -3.53 10.08 -6.11
C ASP A 70 -3.12 8.65 -6.49
N ILE A 71 -4.01 7.67 -6.29
CA ILE A 71 -3.78 6.28 -6.71
C ILE A 71 -3.49 6.22 -8.21
N ALA A 72 -4.34 6.86 -9.02
CA ALA A 72 -4.22 6.87 -10.47
C ALA A 72 -2.94 7.57 -10.93
N ALA A 73 -2.54 8.67 -10.27
CA ALA A 73 -1.28 9.35 -10.54
C ALA A 73 -0.07 8.44 -10.23
N ALA A 74 -0.12 7.68 -9.13
CA ALA A 74 0.93 6.75 -8.79
C ALA A 74 1.03 5.60 -9.81
N VAL A 75 -0.12 5.08 -10.25
CA VAL A 75 -0.20 4.05 -11.28
C VAL A 75 0.35 4.59 -12.62
N ARG A 76 -0.08 5.77 -13.07
CA ARG A 76 0.39 6.40 -14.31
C ARG A 76 1.91 6.64 -14.32
N LYS A 77 2.48 7.02 -13.18
CA LYS A 77 3.95 7.18 -13.01
C LYS A 77 4.72 5.84 -12.98
N GLY A 78 4.01 4.71 -12.98
CA GLY A 78 4.60 3.38 -13.01
C GLY A 78 5.08 2.89 -11.65
N TYR A 79 4.68 3.51 -10.52
CA TYR A 79 5.13 3.08 -9.20
C TYR A 79 4.66 1.68 -8.80
N HIS A 80 3.61 1.17 -9.45
CA HIS A 80 3.12 -0.19 -9.30
C HIS A 80 3.98 -1.26 -9.98
N ARG A 81 4.95 -0.87 -10.84
CA ARG A 81 5.77 -1.79 -11.63
C ARG A 81 7.17 -1.95 -11.03
N ASN A 82 7.76 -3.13 -11.16
CA ASN A 82 9.17 -3.33 -10.90
C ASN A 82 9.98 -2.84 -12.11
N ARG A 83 10.80 -1.80 -11.94
CA ARG A 83 11.65 -1.27 -13.01
C ARG A 83 12.71 -2.28 -13.47
N ALA A 84 13.04 -3.30 -12.67
CA ALA A 84 13.96 -4.36 -13.07
C ALA A 84 13.38 -5.28 -14.18
N ALA A 85 12.04 -5.41 -14.27
CA ALA A 85 11.40 -6.23 -15.30
C ALA A 85 11.31 -5.51 -16.67
N ALA A 86 11.46 -4.19 -16.70
CA ALA A 86 11.39 -3.39 -17.93
C ALA A 86 12.74 -3.27 -18.68
N GLY A 87 13.81 -3.87 -18.14
CA GLY A 87 15.18 -3.70 -18.63
C GLY A 87 15.76 -4.82 -19.49
N ASN A 88 15.06 -5.95 -19.68
CA ASN A 88 15.54 -7.06 -20.50
C ASN A 88 14.48 -7.47 -21.54
N HIS A 89 14.50 -6.81 -22.70
CA HIS A 89 14.11 -7.43 -23.96
C HIS A 89 15.30 -7.29 -24.91
N PRO A 90 15.83 -8.38 -25.48
CA PRO A 90 16.93 -8.35 -26.44
C PRO A 90 16.56 -7.58 -27.71
#